data_AF-A0A536L9W8-F1
#
_entry.id   AF-A0A536L9W8-F1
#
_cell.length_a   1.000
_cell.length_b   1.000
_cell.length_c   1.000
_cell.angle_alpha   90.00
_cell.angle_beta   90.00
_cell.angle_gamma   90.00
#
_symmetry.space_group_name_H-M   'P 1'
#
loop_
_entity.id
_entity.type
_entity.pdbx_description
1 polymer ?
#
loop_
_entity_poly.entity_id
_entity_poly.type
_entity_poly.pdbx_seq_one_letter_code
_entity_poly.pdbx_strand_id
1 'polypeptide(L)'
;MAASTEERRIVTVLFADIAGSTALAEELDPEEMRSLLARYYAIARECVEEHGGTVEKFIGDAVMAVFGLPTAHGDDPDRAIAAALTLRDRIRADAQLQGRLTLRFGVSTGDVVATRDETARDFLVTGDTTNVAARLQQAAEPWGILVSDRTVRAARNFEFGEQIDVVARGRSAPVAAHTVLGPRKAKARPRVRLPLVGRETDLAQIQLVARRTVNEKRPSIVSVIAPAGTGKTRLVEEFLGWLPHLAPDALVATAQCLPYGQQLTYWPMRQVILTLTGLNEDASPAQIRDAITTWLRDAGLEDAERVARLLAVTIGEAGTEGVDRDLLFVAWRTAMEATARRRPLVIVFEDLHWSSDSLLDLVEFVMQPRGEAAVLMIALARPELLDRRPNWGGGRLNHLAIALEPLPNEAISDLIRHLLDTDEPELVKLVSERSEGNPFYASELVRSYLEHGSLA
;
A
#
# COMPACT_ATOMS: atom_id res chain seq x y z
N MET A 1 -7.08 41.09 12.49
CA MET A 1 -8.00 39.97 12.28
C MET A 1 -7.42 39.15 11.15
N ALA A 2 -6.74 38.04 11.47
CA ALA A 2 -6.19 37.13 10.47
C ALA A 2 -7.34 36.34 9.85
N ALA A 3 -7.38 36.25 8.52
CA ALA A 3 -8.44 35.60 7.78
C ALA A 3 -8.26 34.08 7.86
N SER A 4 -9.19 33.37 8.51
CA SER A 4 -9.28 31.92 8.40
C SER A 4 -9.61 31.55 6.94
N THR A 5 -8.73 30.80 6.28
CA THR A 5 -8.98 30.31 4.92
C THR A 5 -9.85 29.06 5.02
N GLU A 6 -11.12 29.17 4.66
CA GLU A 6 -12.03 28.02 4.53
C GLU A 6 -11.78 27.34 3.18
N GLU A 7 -11.43 26.05 3.20
CA GLU A 7 -11.22 25.26 1.98
C GLU A 7 -12.20 24.08 1.95
N ARG A 8 -12.91 23.91 0.84
CA ARG A 8 -13.74 22.72 0.60
C ARG A 8 -12.85 21.58 0.13
N ARG A 9 -12.84 20.48 0.87
CA ARG A 9 -12.06 19.28 0.54
C ARG A 9 -12.92 18.04 0.65
N ILE A 10 -12.62 17.04 -0.19
CA ILE A 10 -13.13 15.69 -0.02
C ILE A 10 -12.25 15.01 1.02
N VAL A 11 -12.87 14.48 2.07
CA VAL A 11 -12.18 13.71 3.11
C VAL A 11 -12.93 12.42 3.36
N THR A 12 -12.25 11.47 4.00
CA THR A 12 -12.90 10.29 4.58
C THR A 12 -12.82 10.37 6.09
N VAL A 13 -13.97 10.26 6.75
CA VAL A 13 -14.10 10.33 8.22
C VAL A 13 -14.36 8.94 8.76
N LEU A 14 -13.58 8.55 9.78
CA LEU A 14 -13.73 7.33 10.55
C LEU A 14 -14.22 7.68 11.97
N PHE A 15 -15.29 7.05 12.41
CA PHE A 15 -15.72 7.00 13.80
C PHE A 15 -15.56 5.60 14.35
N ALA A 16 -14.98 5.49 15.55
CA ALA A 16 -14.89 4.25 16.32
C ALA A 16 -15.36 4.51 17.76
N ASP A 17 -16.29 3.71 18.26
CA ASP A 17 -16.96 3.96 19.54
C ASP A 17 -17.13 2.68 20.35
N ILE A 18 -17.18 2.79 21.67
CA ILE A 18 -17.30 1.63 22.56
C ILE A 18 -18.78 1.30 22.75
N ALA A 19 -19.20 0.14 22.22
CA ALA A 19 -20.54 -0.36 22.40
C ALA A 19 -20.83 -0.61 23.89
N GLY A 20 -21.88 0.03 24.42
CA GLY A 20 -22.30 -0.15 25.81
C GLY A 20 -21.40 0.53 26.85
N SER A 21 -20.65 1.56 26.46
CA SER A 21 -19.75 2.30 27.34
C SER A 21 -20.40 2.84 28.62
N THR A 22 -21.68 3.22 28.56
CA THR A 22 -22.41 3.66 29.76
C THR A 22 -22.55 2.54 30.80
N ALA A 23 -22.89 1.32 30.37
CA ALA A 23 -22.98 0.17 31.27
C ALA A 23 -21.60 -0.22 31.80
N LEU A 24 -20.58 -0.18 30.93
CA LEU A 24 -19.19 -0.43 31.32
C LEU A 24 -18.68 0.58 32.36
N ALA A 25 -19.11 1.84 32.28
CA ALA A 25 -18.77 2.90 33.22
C ALA A 25 -19.48 2.77 34.58
N GLU A 26 -20.60 2.05 34.64
CA GLU A 26 -21.32 1.74 35.89
C GLU A 26 -20.73 0.52 36.61
N GLU A 27 -20.14 -0.43 35.87
CA GLU A 27 -19.55 -1.65 36.42
C GLU A 27 -18.09 -1.50 36.87
N LEU A 28 -17.32 -0.64 36.22
CA LEU A 28 -15.89 -0.45 36.49
C LEU A 28 -15.60 0.73 37.42
N ASP A 29 -14.57 0.60 38.23
CA ASP A 29 -14.04 1.73 38.99
C ASP A 29 -13.47 2.81 38.05
N PRO A 30 -13.60 4.13 38.36
CA PRO A 30 -13.14 5.19 37.47
C PRO A 30 -11.64 5.11 37.11
N GLU A 31 -10.78 4.59 37.99
CA GLU A 31 -9.36 4.41 37.68
C GLU A 31 -9.13 3.30 36.64
N GLU A 32 -9.86 2.20 36.75
CA GLU A 32 -9.81 1.08 35.80
C GLU A 32 -10.35 1.51 34.42
N MET A 33 -11.47 2.21 34.39
CA MET A 33 -12.04 2.76 33.15
C MET A 33 -11.06 3.72 32.47
N ARG A 34 -10.41 4.61 33.23
CA ARG A 34 -9.42 5.54 32.69
C ARG A 34 -8.22 4.82 32.08
N SER A 35 -7.74 3.74 32.72
CA SER A 35 -6.62 2.95 32.21
C SER A 35 -6.98 2.23 30.90
N LEU A 36 -8.18 1.65 30.83
CA LEU A 36 -8.70 1.00 29.62
C LEU A 36 -8.84 1.98 28.45
N LEU A 37 -9.45 3.15 28.70
CA LEU A 37 -9.60 4.20 27.68
C LEU A 37 -8.25 4.73 27.21
N ALA A 38 -7.29 4.93 28.11
CA ALA A 38 -5.94 5.37 27.73
C ALA A 38 -5.24 4.37 26.80
N ARG A 39 -5.36 3.06 27.08
CA ARG A 39 -4.82 2.01 26.21
C ARG A 39 -5.53 1.94 24.87
N TYR A 40 -6.87 2.01 24.88
CA TYR A 40 -7.67 2.08 23.66
C TYR A 40 -7.27 3.28 22.77
N TYR A 41 -7.14 4.47 23.35
CA TYR A 41 -6.75 5.68 22.61
C TYR A 41 -5.33 5.61 22.05
N ALA A 42 -4.40 4.98 22.77
CA ALA A 42 -3.06 4.76 22.25
C ALA A 42 -3.08 3.87 21.00
N ILE A 43 -3.78 2.74 21.05
CA ILE A 43 -3.91 1.80 19.92
C ILE A 43 -4.66 2.47 18.75
N ALA A 44 -5.74 3.19 19.02
CA ALA A 44 -6.51 3.90 18.00
C ALA A 44 -5.68 4.96 17.28
N ARG A 45 -4.90 5.74 18.03
CA ARG A 45 -4.01 6.75 17.47
C ARG A 45 -2.95 6.12 16.59
N GLU A 46 -2.27 5.09 17.07
CA GLU A 46 -1.25 4.38 16.31
C GLU A 46 -1.82 3.80 15.01
N CYS A 47 -2.97 3.12 15.06
CA CYS A 47 -3.61 2.56 13.86
C CYS A 47 -3.97 3.63 12.83
N VAL A 48 -4.51 4.78 13.27
CA VAL A 48 -4.89 5.88 12.38
C VAL A 48 -3.65 6.52 11.76
N GLU A 49 -2.62 6.81 12.56
CA GLU A 49 -1.39 7.46 12.11
C GLU A 49 -0.56 6.53 11.18
N GLU A 50 -0.51 5.22 11.44
CA GLU A 50 0.14 4.23 10.56
C GLU A 50 -0.49 4.18 9.16
N HIS A 51 -1.81 4.37 9.10
CA HIS A 51 -2.54 4.46 7.84
C HIS A 51 -2.60 5.91 7.33
N GLY A 52 -1.89 6.83 7.97
CA GLY A 52 -1.73 8.27 7.70
C GLY A 52 -3.03 9.07 7.65
N GLY A 53 -3.99 8.67 8.49
CA GLY A 53 -5.07 9.56 8.92
C GLY A 53 -4.60 10.44 10.10
N THR A 54 -5.40 11.45 10.42
CA THR A 54 -5.20 12.32 11.56
C THR A 54 -6.33 12.11 12.57
N VAL A 55 -6.01 11.82 13.83
CA VAL A 55 -7.00 11.81 14.91
C VAL A 55 -7.40 13.25 15.21
N GLU A 56 -8.66 13.61 15.02
CA GLU A 56 -9.15 14.97 15.28
C GLU A 56 -9.48 15.16 16.76
N LYS A 57 -10.30 14.27 17.33
CA LYS A 57 -10.75 14.39 18.72
C LYS A 57 -11.27 13.08 19.29
N PHE A 58 -11.17 13.01 20.61
CA PHE A 58 -11.84 12.01 21.44
C PHE A 58 -13.12 12.63 22.00
N ILE A 59 -14.27 12.03 21.72
CA ILE A 59 -15.59 12.53 22.17
C ILE A 59 -16.15 11.51 23.15
N GLY A 60 -15.92 11.73 24.45
CA GLY A 60 -16.28 10.74 25.46
C GLY A 60 -15.39 9.51 25.33
N ASP A 61 -15.97 8.43 24.80
CA ASP A 61 -15.41 7.11 24.46
C ASP A 61 -15.23 6.88 22.95
N ALA A 62 -15.71 7.81 22.12
CA ALA A 62 -15.59 7.73 20.67
C ALA A 62 -14.30 8.39 20.16
N VAL A 63 -13.69 7.79 19.14
CA VAL A 63 -12.54 8.30 18.39
C VAL A 63 -13.04 8.79 17.03
N MET A 64 -12.72 10.04 16.70
CA MET A 64 -12.93 10.61 15.38
C MET A 64 -11.58 10.81 14.68
N ALA A 65 -11.43 10.20 13.51
CA ALA A 65 -10.25 10.33 12.65
C ALA A 65 -10.63 10.78 11.25
N VAL A 66 -9.73 11.51 10.60
CA VAL A 66 -9.94 12.08 9.27
C VAL A 66 -8.77 11.72 8.36
N PHE A 67 -9.10 11.22 7.18
CA PHE A 67 -8.19 10.90 6.09
C PHE A 67 -8.40 11.93 4.98
N GLY A 68 -7.28 12.44 4.45
CA GLY A 68 -7.27 13.50 3.45
C GLY A 68 -6.97 14.90 4.00
N LEU A 69 -6.66 15.01 5.29
CA LEU A 69 -6.11 16.20 5.94
C LEU A 69 -4.80 15.85 6.69
N PRO A 70 -3.78 16.72 6.65
CA PRO A 70 -3.71 17.98 5.89
C PRO A 70 -3.54 17.78 4.37
N THR A 71 -3.28 16.55 3.91
CA THR A 71 -3.03 16.21 2.51
C THR A 71 -3.99 15.10 2.05
N ALA A 72 -4.64 15.31 0.90
CA ALA A 72 -5.57 14.36 0.28
C ALA A 72 -4.87 13.31 -0.57
N HIS A 73 -5.33 12.05 -0.50
CA HIS A 73 -4.83 10.92 -1.27
C HIS A 73 -5.97 10.24 -2.02
N GLY A 74 -5.68 9.69 -3.20
CA GLY A 74 -6.69 8.99 -4.00
C GLY A 74 -7.25 7.72 -3.35
N ASP A 75 -6.55 7.17 -2.35
CA ASP A 75 -6.87 5.94 -1.61
C ASP A 75 -7.30 6.20 -0.15
N ASP A 76 -7.62 7.45 0.23
CA ASP A 76 -8.10 7.78 1.59
C ASP A 76 -9.29 6.91 2.07
N PRO A 77 -10.26 6.52 1.22
CA PRO A 77 -11.30 5.56 1.60
C PRO A 77 -10.77 4.17 1.98
N ASP A 78 -9.82 3.64 1.20
CA ASP A 78 -9.19 2.34 1.47
C ASP A 78 -8.39 2.40 2.77
N ARG A 79 -7.65 3.49 2.98
CA ARG A 79 -6.83 3.72 4.19
C ARG A 79 -7.69 3.82 5.45
N ALA A 80 -8.84 4.50 5.37
CA ALA A 80 -9.77 4.60 6.50
C ALA A 80 -10.39 3.25 6.87
N ILE A 81 -10.78 2.45 5.88
CA ILE A 81 -11.32 1.10 6.11
C ILE A 81 -10.23 0.17 6.67
N ALA A 82 -9.00 0.24 6.13
CA ALA A 82 -7.85 -0.53 6.63
C ALA A 82 -7.51 -0.18 8.09
N ALA A 83 -7.53 1.11 8.44
CA ALA A 83 -7.34 1.56 9.82
C ALA A 83 -8.43 1.04 10.76
N ALA A 84 -9.70 1.05 10.33
CA ALA A 84 -10.81 0.52 11.12
C ALA A 84 -10.68 -0.99 11.37
N LEU A 85 -10.31 -1.77 10.34
CA LEU A 85 -10.06 -3.20 10.46
C LEU A 85 -8.87 -3.49 11.38
N THR A 86 -7.76 -2.76 11.21
CA THR A 86 -6.56 -2.91 12.05
C THR A 86 -6.87 -2.60 13.51
N LEU A 87 -7.59 -1.49 13.78
CA LEU A 87 -8.02 -1.12 15.12
C LEU A 87 -8.91 -2.20 15.74
N ARG A 88 -9.91 -2.69 15.00
CA ARG A 88 -10.78 -3.80 15.43
C ARG A 88 -9.96 -5.02 15.84
N ASP A 89 -9.01 -5.41 15.00
CA ASP A 89 -8.26 -6.65 15.17
C ASP A 89 -7.20 -6.53 16.28
N ARG A 90 -6.54 -5.37 16.43
CA ARG A 90 -5.63 -5.10 17.55
C ARG A 90 -6.36 -5.10 18.89
N ILE A 91 -7.53 -4.48 19.00
CA ILE A 91 -8.31 -4.47 20.26
C ILE A 91 -8.80 -5.87 20.63
N ARG A 92 -9.15 -6.70 19.64
CA ARG A 92 -9.51 -8.11 19.87
C ARG A 92 -8.33 -8.96 20.33
N ALA A 93 -7.12 -8.65 19.88
CA ALA A 93 -5.91 -9.38 20.24
C ALA A 93 -5.22 -8.86 21.52
N ASP A 94 -5.59 -7.68 21.99
CA ASP A 94 -4.99 -7.05 23.16
C ASP A 94 -5.45 -7.72 24.45
N ALA A 95 -4.52 -8.34 25.19
CA ALA A 95 -4.85 -9.10 26.40
C ALA A 95 -5.54 -8.30 27.52
N GLN A 96 -5.39 -6.96 27.54
CA GLN A 96 -6.03 -6.11 28.55
C GLN A 96 -7.41 -5.61 28.11
N LEU A 97 -7.68 -5.58 26.80
CA LEU A 97 -8.94 -5.07 26.24
C LEU A 97 -9.87 -6.18 25.71
N GLN A 98 -9.30 -7.34 25.38
CA GLN A 98 -10.01 -8.50 24.86
C GLN A 98 -11.12 -8.93 25.83
N GLY A 99 -12.35 -9.01 25.31
CA GLY A 99 -13.53 -9.39 26.09
C GLY A 99 -14.07 -8.30 27.03
N ARG A 100 -13.38 -7.16 27.15
CA ARG A 100 -13.82 -6.00 27.95
C ARG A 100 -14.38 -4.88 27.11
N LEU A 101 -13.80 -4.65 25.93
CA LEU A 101 -14.26 -3.64 24.98
C LEU A 101 -14.86 -4.30 23.74
N THR A 102 -15.91 -3.68 23.24
CA THR A 102 -16.52 -4.00 21.95
C THR A 102 -16.68 -2.72 21.18
N LEU A 103 -16.15 -2.66 19.96
CA LEU A 103 -16.18 -1.43 19.17
C LEU A 103 -17.24 -1.47 18.07
N ARG A 104 -17.73 -0.30 17.67
CA ARG A 104 -18.57 -0.07 16.48
C ARG A 104 -17.90 0.96 15.60
N PHE A 105 -17.99 0.79 14.29
CA PHE A 105 -17.30 1.66 13.35
C PHE A 105 -18.22 2.21 12.26
N GLY A 106 -17.97 3.45 11.88
CA GLY A 106 -18.65 4.14 10.79
C GLY A 106 -17.65 4.91 9.94
N VAL A 107 -17.68 4.71 8.62
CA VAL A 107 -16.80 5.42 7.69
C VAL A 107 -17.64 6.13 6.63
N SER A 108 -17.35 7.40 6.38
CA SER A 108 -18.01 8.14 5.30
C SER A 108 -17.04 9.05 4.57
N THR A 109 -17.14 9.05 3.24
CA THR A 109 -16.38 9.91 2.34
C THR A 109 -17.29 11.00 1.80
N GLY A 110 -16.84 12.25 1.84
CA GLY A 110 -17.62 13.37 1.32
C GLY A 110 -16.98 14.72 1.52
N ASP A 111 -17.68 15.76 1.07
CA ASP A 111 -17.20 17.13 1.09
C ASP A 111 -17.30 17.71 2.52
N VAL A 112 -16.21 18.29 3.00
CA VAL A 112 -16.15 19.02 4.27
C VAL A 112 -15.53 20.39 4.06
N VAL A 113 -15.92 21.35 4.90
CA VAL A 113 -15.20 22.60 5.02
C VAL A 113 -14.16 22.43 6.12
N ALA A 114 -12.89 22.56 5.76
CA ALA A 114 -11.79 22.55 6.71
C ALA A 114 -11.37 24.00 6.98
N THR A 115 -11.39 24.40 8.25
CA THR A 115 -10.89 25.70 8.69
C THR A 115 -9.58 25.49 9.44
N ARG A 116 -8.51 26.16 9.00
CA ARG A 116 -7.21 26.14 9.67
C ARG A 116 -7.18 27.26 10.72
N ASP A 117 -7.15 26.91 12.00
CA ASP A 117 -6.89 27.87 13.07
C ASP A 117 -5.36 28.03 13.20
N GLU A 118 -4.85 29.26 13.14
CA GLU A 118 -3.40 29.53 13.27
C GLU A 118 -2.91 29.37 14.72
N THR A 119 -3.84 29.28 15.69
CA THR A 119 -3.51 29.18 17.13
C THR A 119 -3.70 27.78 17.73
N ALA A 120 -4.44 26.90 17.06
CA ALA A 120 -4.62 25.50 17.45
C ALA A 120 -4.00 24.57 16.40
N ARG A 121 -3.37 23.46 16.83
CA ARG A 121 -2.92 22.40 15.90
C ARG A 121 -4.07 21.59 15.30
N ASP A 122 -5.32 22.01 15.51
CA ASP A 122 -6.53 21.25 15.24
C ASP A 122 -7.24 21.82 14.00
N PHE A 123 -7.60 20.94 13.06
CA PHE A 123 -8.47 21.28 11.93
C PHE A 123 -9.92 21.13 12.37
N LEU A 124 -10.73 22.18 12.20
CA LEU A 124 -12.17 22.09 12.42
C LEU A 124 -12.82 21.54 11.15
N VAL A 125 -13.23 20.27 11.19
CA VAL A 125 -13.94 19.60 10.09
C VAL A 125 -15.44 19.73 10.31
N THR A 126 -16.07 20.61 9.52
CA THR A 126 -17.52 20.80 9.57
C THR A 126 -18.15 20.35 8.24
N GLY A 127 -19.03 19.35 8.29
CA GLY A 127 -19.71 18.83 7.10
C GLY A 127 -20.72 17.73 7.41
N ASP A 128 -21.63 17.48 6.46
CA ASP A 128 -22.63 16.41 6.57
C ASP A 128 -21.97 15.03 6.67
N THR A 129 -20.79 14.86 6.06
CA THR A 129 -19.97 13.64 6.08
C THR A 129 -19.65 13.17 7.49
N THR A 130 -19.27 14.08 8.39
CA THR A 130 -18.98 13.77 9.81
C THR A 130 -20.21 13.22 10.51
N ASN A 131 -21.37 13.86 10.29
CA ASN A 131 -22.64 13.40 10.86
C ASN A 131 -23.07 12.06 10.29
N VAL A 132 -22.83 11.82 8.99
CA VAL A 132 -23.12 10.53 8.36
C VAL A 132 -22.22 9.43 8.96
N ALA A 133 -20.91 9.65 9.09
CA ALA A 133 -20.01 8.66 9.66
C ALA A 133 -20.38 8.29 11.12
N ALA A 134 -20.73 9.27 11.95
CA ALA A 134 -21.22 9.02 13.31
C ALA A 134 -22.54 8.21 13.32
N ARG A 135 -23.47 8.48 12.40
CA ARG A 135 -24.72 7.71 12.26
C ARG A 135 -24.47 6.26 11.85
N LEU A 136 -23.56 6.05 10.90
CA LEU A 136 -23.16 4.71 10.48
C LEU A 136 -22.56 3.93 11.64
N GLN A 137 -21.70 4.56 12.44
CA GLN A 137 -21.14 3.94 13.64
C GLN A 137 -22.24 3.52 14.63
N GLN A 138 -23.19 4.40 14.92
CA GLN A 138 -24.28 4.11 15.87
C GLN A 138 -25.17 2.95 15.43
N ALA A 139 -25.40 2.83 14.13
CA ALA A 139 -26.19 1.76 13.52
C ALA A 139 -25.40 0.46 13.31
N ALA A 140 -24.07 0.48 13.48
CA ALA A 140 -23.26 -0.70 13.27
C ALA A 140 -23.50 -1.72 14.40
N GLU A 141 -23.55 -2.99 14.02
CA GLU A 141 -23.52 -4.10 14.97
C GLU A 141 -22.19 -4.13 15.74
N PRO A 142 -22.12 -4.74 16.93
CA PRO A 142 -20.87 -5.04 17.62
C PRO A 142 -19.78 -5.58 16.69
N TRP A 143 -18.64 -4.90 16.65
CA TRP A 143 -17.49 -5.14 15.75
C TRP A 143 -17.75 -4.93 14.25
N GLY A 144 -18.94 -4.48 13.89
CA GLY A 144 -19.33 -4.12 12.54
C GLY A 144 -18.69 -2.81 12.10
N ILE A 145 -18.36 -2.76 10.81
CA ILE A 145 -17.88 -1.55 10.15
C ILE A 145 -18.89 -1.22 9.06
N LEU A 146 -19.63 -0.12 9.25
CA LEU A 146 -20.55 0.39 8.24
C LEU A 146 -19.91 1.52 7.45
N VAL A 147 -20.07 1.50 6.13
CA VAL A 147 -19.53 2.51 5.23
C VAL A 147 -20.62 3.11 4.35
N SER A 148 -20.51 4.39 3.99
CA SER A 148 -21.47 5.03 3.08
C SER A 148 -21.29 4.57 1.64
N ASP A 149 -22.34 4.67 0.82
CA ASP A 149 -22.27 4.33 -0.63
C ASP A 149 -21.13 5.04 -1.37
N ARG A 150 -20.86 6.32 -1.06
CA ARG A 150 -19.73 7.06 -1.65
C ARG A 150 -18.38 6.46 -1.26
N THR A 151 -18.23 5.96 -0.03
CA THR A 151 -17.03 5.25 0.40
C THR A 151 -16.90 3.91 -0.31
N VAL A 152 -18.00 3.16 -0.51
CA VAL A 152 -18.00 1.89 -1.27
C VAL A 152 -17.53 2.09 -2.70
N ARG A 153 -18.03 3.12 -3.38
CA ARG A 153 -17.63 3.43 -4.77
C ARG A 153 -16.18 3.86 -4.89
N ALA A 154 -15.65 4.52 -3.87
CA ALA A 154 -14.28 5.04 -3.90
C ALA A 154 -13.24 4.01 -3.43
N ALA A 155 -13.61 3.07 -2.57
CA ALA A 155 -12.73 2.02 -2.05
C ALA A 155 -12.55 0.87 -3.06
N ARG A 156 -11.31 0.41 -3.27
CA ARG A 156 -10.99 -0.59 -4.31
C ARG A 156 -10.63 -1.98 -3.76
N ASN A 157 -10.18 -2.05 -2.50
CA ASN A 157 -9.54 -3.24 -1.93
C ASN A 157 -10.42 -4.05 -0.97
N PHE A 158 -11.70 -3.74 -0.83
CA PHE A 158 -12.59 -4.37 0.16
C PHE A 158 -13.82 -5.03 -0.47
N GLU A 159 -14.35 -6.05 0.21
CA GLU A 159 -15.64 -6.64 -0.08
C GLU A 159 -16.70 -6.07 0.86
N PHE A 160 -17.85 -5.72 0.29
CA PHE A 160 -18.96 -5.09 0.99
C PHE A 160 -20.20 -6.00 0.92
N GLY A 161 -20.98 -6.00 2.00
CA GLY A 161 -22.26 -6.68 2.07
C GLY A 161 -23.37 -5.97 1.30
N GLU A 162 -24.58 -6.51 1.40
CA GLU A 162 -25.78 -5.91 0.82
C GLU A 162 -26.00 -4.49 1.36
N GLN A 163 -26.66 -3.66 0.53
CA GLN A 163 -27.02 -2.30 0.94
C GLN A 163 -28.07 -2.36 2.06
N ILE A 164 -27.83 -1.59 3.12
CA ILE A 164 -28.73 -1.42 4.25
C ILE A 164 -29.08 0.06 4.35
N ASP A 165 -30.37 0.36 4.51
CA ASP A 165 -30.84 1.72 4.72
C ASP A 165 -30.83 2.06 6.21
N VAL A 166 -29.93 2.95 6.61
CA VAL A 166 -29.80 3.41 7.99
C VAL A 166 -30.73 4.62 8.21
N VAL A 167 -31.82 4.41 8.95
CA VAL A 167 -32.79 5.45 9.33
C VAL A 167 -32.43 6.02 10.70
N ALA A 168 -32.19 7.33 10.78
CA ALA A 168 -31.89 8.02 12.04
C ALA A 168 -33.10 8.83 12.56
N ARG A 169 -33.22 8.97 13.88
CA ARG A 169 -34.20 9.89 14.50
C ARG A 169 -33.84 11.34 14.14
N GLY A 170 -34.74 12.05 13.45
CA GLY A 170 -34.63 13.50 13.21
C GLY A 170 -34.24 13.97 11.80
N ARG A 171 -34.14 13.08 10.80
CA ARG A 171 -34.08 13.45 9.35
C ARG A 171 -35.01 12.55 8.52
N SER A 172 -35.40 13.06 7.34
CA SER A 172 -36.42 12.47 6.46
C SER A 172 -35.92 11.48 5.42
N ALA A 173 -34.61 11.37 5.16
CA ALA A 173 -34.05 10.45 4.15
C ALA A 173 -33.06 9.43 4.78
N PRO A 174 -33.22 8.12 4.50
CA PRO A 174 -32.27 7.09 4.94
C PRO A 174 -30.90 7.25 4.29
N VAL A 175 -29.86 6.82 4.98
CA VAL A 175 -28.49 6.75 4.44
C VAL A 175 -28.24 5.32 3.97
N ALA A 176 -27.94 5.16 2.68
CA ALA A 176 -27.47 3.88 2.13
C ALA A 176 -26.09 3.54 2.68
N ALA A 177 -25.98 2.37 3.31
CA ALA A 177 -24.79 1.90 3.99
C ALA A 177 -24.47 0.45 3.60
N HIS A 178 -23.21 0.05 3.75
CA HIS A 178 -22.78 -1.32 3.52
C HIS A 178 -21.86 -1.79 4.64
N THR A 179 -21.96 -3.07 4.99
CA THR A 179 -21.05 -3.71 5.95
C THR A 179 -19.75 -4.11 5.26
N VAL A 180 -18.60 -3.76 5.83
CA VAL A 180 -17.29 -4.27 5.36
C VAL A 180 -17.16 -5.72 5.77
N LEU A 181 -17.07 -6.63 4.80
CA LEU A 181 -16.90 -8.07 5.03
C LEU A 181 -15.43 -8.43 5.29
N GLY A 182 -14.51 -7.63 4.75
CA GLY A 182 -13.08 -7.79 4.92
C GLY A 182 -12.31 -7.28 3.72
N PRO A 183 -10.97 -7.39 3.73
CA PRO A 183 -10.18 -7.18 2.52
C PRO A 183 -10.73 -8.09 1.44
N ARG A 184 -10.88 -7.55 0.23
CA ARG A 184 -11.22 -8.33 -0.95
C ARG A 184 -10.14 -9.39 -1.04
N LYS A 185 -10.49 -10.64 -0.71
CA LYS A 185 -9.61 -11.76 -1.01
C LYS A 185 -9.29 -11.59 -2.48
N ALA A 186 -8.02 -11.69 -2.84
CA ALA A 186 -7.65 -11.85 -4.23
C ALA A 186 -8.22 -13.20 -4.71
N LYS A 187 -9.55 -13.31 -4.83
CA LYS A 187 -10.12 -13.98 -5.97
C LYS A 187 -9.48 -13.23 -7.11
N ALA A 188 -8.45 -13.85 -7.67
CA ALA A 188 -8.25 -13.80 -9.09
C ALA A 188 -9.62 -14.13 -9.72
N ARG A 189 -10.53 -13.13 -9.79
CA ARG A 189 -11.19 -12.89 -11.05
C ARG A 189 -10.03 -12.96 -12.02
N PRO A 190 -10.05 -13.82 -13.04
CA PRO A 190 -9.10 -13.65 -14.11
C PRO A 190 -9.32 -12.19 -14.51
N ARG A 191 -8.40 -11.29 -14.09
CA ARG A 191 -8.17 -10.05 -14.81
C ARG A 191 -8.02 -10.62 -16.19
N VAL A 192 -8.97 -10.35 -17.09
CA VAL A 192 -8.75 -10.58 -18.51
C VAL A 192 -7.39 -9.94 -18.71
N ARG A 193 -6.35 -10.77 -18.88
CA ARG A 193 -4.97 -10.29 -18.92
C ARG A 193 -4.93 -9.57 -20.25
N LEU A 194 -5.23 -8.27 -20.21
CA LEU A 194 -5.18 -7.44 -21.39
C LEU A 194 -3.79 -7.64 -21.98
N PRO A 195 -3.67 -7.95 -23.27
CA PRO A 195 -2.37 -8.19 -23.87
C PRO A 195 -1.46 -7.01 -23.56
N LEU A 196 -0.16 -7.29 -23.44
CA LEU A 196 0.80 -6.21 -23.39
C LEU A 196 0.79 -5.54 -24.77
N VAL A 197 0.37 -4.27 -24.84
CA VAL A 197 0.25 -3.54 -26.12
C VAL A 197 1.30 -2.44 -26.17
N GLY A 198 2.09 -2.40 -27.24
CA GLY A 198 3.03 -1.31 -27.54
C GLY A 198 4.22 -1.22 -26.58
N ARG A 199 4.56 -2.34 -25.92
CA ARG A 199 5.66 -2.47 -24.94
C ARG A 199 6.54 -3.69 -25.19
N GLU A 200 6.45 -4.27 -26.38
CA GLU A 200 7.15 -5.50 -26.76
C GLU A 200 8.67 -5.29 -26.74
N THR A 201 9.14 -4.13 -27.21
CA THR A 201 10.55 -3.74 -27.18
C THR A 201 11.06 -3.54 -25.76
N ASP A 202 10.29 -2.84 -24.92
CA ASP A 202 10.63 -2.62 -23.50
C ASP A 202 10.75 -3.96 -22.77
N LEU A 203 9.78 -4.86 -23.00
CA LEU A 203 9.80 -6.21 -22.43
C LEU A 203 11.03 -7.00 -22.90
N ALA A 204 11.36 -6.95 -24.19
CA ALA A 204 12.52 -7.64 -24.74
C ALA A 204 13.84 -7.16 -24.11
N GLN A 205 13.96 -5.88 -23.75
CA GLN A 205 15.14 -5.37 -23.02
C GLN A 205 15.26 -5.98 -21.62
N ILE A 206 14.16 -6.06 -20.85
CA ILE A 206 14.15 -6.69 -19.53
C ILE A 206 14.51 -8.18 -19.66
N GLN A 207 13.94 -8.87 -20.65
CA GLN A 207 14.23 -10.28 -20.92
C GLN A 207 15.70 -10.52 -21.28
N LEU A 208 16.31 -9.62 -22.05
CA LEU A 208 17.74 -9.70 -22.40
C LEU A 208 18.63 -9.56 -21.16
N VAL A 209 18.34 -8.59 -20.29
CA VAL A 209 19.08 -8.40 -19.04
C VAL A 209 18.92 -9.63 -18.14
N ALA A 210 17.69 -10.15 -17.98
CA ALA A 210 17.44 -11.36 -17.21
C ALA A 210 18.23 -12.57 -17.72
N ARG A 211 18.30 -12.78 -19.03
CA ARG A 211 19.13 -13.84 -19.65
C ARG A 211 20.60 -13.68 -19.29
N ARG A 212 21.15 -12.46 -19.36
CA ARG A 212 22.55 -12.19 -18.98
C ARG A 212 22.77 -12.44 -17.49
N THR A 213 21.88 -11.94 -16.63
CA THR A 213 21.96 -12.14 -15.18
C THR A 213 22.01 -13.62 -14.79
N VAL A 214 21.13 -14.43 -15.39
CA VAL A 214 21.05 -15.88 -15.12
C VAL A 214 22.27 -16.61 -15.70
N ASN A 215 22.63 -16.35 -16.96
CA ASN A 215 23.70 -17.09 -17.64
C ASN A 215 25.09 -16.71 -17.15
N GLU A 216 25.35 -15.42 -16.94
CA GLU A 216 26.65 -14.91 -16.50
C GLU A 216 26.81 -14.93 -14.98
N LYS A 217 25.73 -15.21 -14.24
CA LYS A 217 25.67 -15.17 -12.77
C LYS A 217 26.20 -13.84 -12.23
N ARG A 218 25.72 -12.73 -12.79
CA ARG A 218 26.14 -11.38 -12.38
C ARG A 218 24.93 -10.57 -11.96
N PRO A 219 25.00 -9.84 -10.83
CA PRO A 219 23.92 -8.98 -10.42
C PRO A 219 23.66 -7.91 -11.50
N SER A 220 22.39 -7.65 -11.79
CA SER A 220 21.97 -6.63 -12.73
C SER A 220 20.75 -5.89 -12.19
N ILE A 221 20.60 -4.63 -12.58
CA ILE A 221 19.47 -3.81 -12.18
C ILE A 221 18.82 -3.17 -13.40
N VAL A 222 17.50 -3.28 -13.48
CA VAL A 222 16.67 -2.60 -14.47
C VAL A 222 15.85 -1.55 -13.75
N SER A 223 16.00 -0.29 -14.12
CA SER A 223 15.19 0.83 -13.60
C SER A 223 14.16 1.22 -14.65
N VAL A 224 12.88 1.03 -14.35
CA VAL A 224 11.77 1.47 -15.20
C VAL A 224 11.20 2.75 -14.62
N ILE A 225 11.43 3.87 -15.31
CA ILE A 225 11.12 5.22 -14.83
C ILE A 225 10.02 5.80 -15.72
N ALA A 226 8.87 6.11 -15.12
CA ALA A 226 7.76 6.73 -15.84
C ALA A 226 6.75 7.38 -14.89
N PRO A 227 5.93 8.31 -15.36
CA PRO A 227 4.79 8.82 -14.60
C PRO A 227 3.80 7.73 -14.15
N ALA A 228 2.86 8.11 -13.28
CA ALA A 228 1.80 7.21 -12.85
C ALA A 228 0.89 6.80 -14.03
N GLY A 229 0.44 5.55 -14.04
CA GLY A 229 -0.50 5.04 -15.04
C GLY A 229 0.10 4.58 -16.37
N THR A 230 1.38 4.87 -16.67
CA THR A 230 2.06 4.53 -17.94
C THR A 230 2.25 3.02 -18.22
N GLY A 231 1.90 2.14 -17.27
CA GLY A 231 1.96 0.68 -17.45
C GLY A 231 3.19 -0.02 -16.87
N LYS A 232 3.95 0.63 -15.98
CA LYS A 232 5.13 0.05 -15.30
C LYS A 232 4.85 -1.33 -14.70
N THR A 233 3.80 -1.45 -13.89
CA THR A 233 3.41 -2.70 -13.24
C THR A 233 3.00 -3.76 -14.26
N ARG A 234 2.25 -3.40 -15.32
CA ARG A 234 1.85 -4.35 -16.38
C ARG A 234 3.05 -4.93 -17.12
N LEU A 235 4.06 -4.09 -17.41
CA LEU A 235 5.30 -4.53 -18.04
C LEU A 235 6.04 -5.57 -17.16
N VAL A 236 6.13 -5.33 -15.85
CA VAL A 236 6.75 -6.27 -14.92
C VAL A 236 5.91 -7.54 -14.75
N GLU A 237 4.58 -7.44 -14.65
CA GLU A 237 3.69 -8.60 -14.61
C GLU A 237 3.90 -9.51 -15.83
N GLU A 238 4.04 -8.93 -17.03
CA GLU A 238 4.31 -9.69 -18.26
C GLU A 238 5.68 -10.36 -18.23
N PHE A 239 6.71 -9.64 -17.76
CA PHE A 239 8.04 -10.19 -17.55
C PHE A 239 8.03 -11.36 -16.55
N LEU A 240 7.35 -11.21 -15.41
CA LEU A 240 7.24 -12.25 -14.39
C LEU A 240 6.44 -13.45 -14.90
N GLY A 241 5.47 -13.26 -15.79
CA GLY A 241 4.78 -14.35 -16.50
C GLY A 241 5.68 -15.10 -17.48
N TRP A 242 6.65 -14.41 -18.10
CA TRP A 242 7.64 -15.00 -18.99
C TRP A 242 8.78 -15.70 -18.25
N LEU A 243 9.21 -15.18 -17.10
CA LEU A 243 10.38 -15.62 -16.32
C LEU A 243 10.50 -17.15 -16.11
N PRO A 244 9.42 -17.90 -15.83
CA PRO A 244 9.48 -19.36 -15.69
C PRO A 244 10.01 -20.10 -16.93
N HIS A 245 9.93 -19.51 -18.13
CA HIS A 245 10.51 -20.08 -19.34
C HIS A 245 12.05 -20.02 -19.36
N LEU A 246 12.63 -19.05 -18.65
CA LEU A 246 14.08 -18.89 -18.51
C LEU A 246 14.61 -19.64 -17.29
N ALA A 247 13.95 -19.46 -16.14
CA ALA A 247 14.36 -20.00 -14.85
C ALA A 247 13.11 -20.44 -14.05
N PRO A 248 12.66 -21.70 -14.22
CA PRO A 248 11.45 -22.22 -13.55
C PRO A 248 11.53 -22.20 -12.02
N ASP A 249 12.73 -22.26 -11.47
CA ASP A 249 13.04 -22.26 -10.04
C ASP A 249 13.35 -20.86 -9.49
N ALA A 250 13.25 -19.80 -10.30
CA ALA A 250 13.53 -18.44 -9.89
C ALA A 250 12.64 -18.02 -8.72
N LEU A 251 13.26 -17.40 -7.71
CA LEU A 251 12.55 -16.82 -6.58
C LEU A 251 12.25 -15.36 -6.88
N VAL A 252 10.99 -14.96 -6.81
CA VAL A 252 10.55 -13.59 -7.01
C VAL A 252 10.09 -13.02 -5.67
N ALA A 253 10.64 -11.87 -5.29
CA ALA A 253 10.21 -11.11 -4.11
C ALA A 253 9.87 -9.67 -4.48
N THR A 254 8.84 -9.11 -3.86
CA THR A 254 8.40 -7.72 -4.11
C THR A 254 8.56 -6.89 -2.85
N ALA A 255 9.17 -5.72 -3.00
CA ALA A 255 9.32 -4.70 -1.97
C ALA A 255 8.48 -3.49 -2.36
N GLN A 256 7.45 -3.15 -1.57
CA GLN A 256 6.60 -2.00 -1.82
C GLN A 256 7.04 -0.79 -1.00
N CYS A 257 7.41 0.30 -1.67
CA CYS A 257 7.75 1.57 -1.02
C CYS A 257 6.50 2.44 -0.85
N LEU A 258 6.10 2.66 0.40
CA LEU A 258 4.91 3.46 0.73
C LEU A 258 5.28 4.95 0.91
N PRO A 259 4.41 5.90 0.54
CA PRO A 259 4.66 7.34 0.65
C PRO A 259 5.03 7.82 2.06
N TYR A 260 4.52 7.15 3.09
CA TYR A 260 4.73 7.46 4.51
C TYR A 260 5.78 6.57 5.18
N GLY A 261 6.45 5.71 4.42
CA GLY A 261 7.44 4.75 4.93
C GLY A 261 8.74 5.39 5.44
N GLN A 262 8.86 6.72 5.46
CA GLN A 262 10.09 7.40 5.90
C GLN A 262 10.41 7.21 7.39
N GLN A 263 9.42 6.88 8.23
CA GLN A 263 9.67 6.54 9.63
C GLN A 263 10.23 5.11 9.82
N LEU A 264 10.09 4.24 8.81
CA LEU A 264 10.61 2.87 8.82
C LEU A 264 11.46 2.63 7.57
N THR A 265 12.68 3.18 7.60
CA THR A 265 13.70 3.21 6.53
C THR A 265 13.79 1.96 5.65
N TYR A 266 13.70 0.76 6.24
CA TYR A 266 13.86 -0.54 5.57
C TYR A 266 12.60 -1.41 5.55
N TRP A 267 11.44 -0.87 5.93
CA TRP A 267 10.18 -1.62 5.94
C TRP A 267 9.86 -2.40 4.65
N PRO A 268 10.09 -1.86 3.43
CA PRO A 268 9.83 -2.61 2.19
C PRO A 268 10.58 -3.95 2.12
N MET A 269 11.69 -4.06 2.84
CA MET A 269 12.50 -5.27 2.89
C MET A 269 11.91 -6.37 3.78
N ARG A 270 10.95 -6.05 4.66
CA ARG A 270 10.19 -7.05 5.42
C ARG A 270 9.51 -8.04 4.49
N GLN A 271 8.82 -7.54 3.45
CA GLN A 271 8.12 -8.41 2.50
C GLN A 271 9.07 -9.29 1.70
N VAL A 272 10.26 -8.76 1.42
CA VAL A 272 11.34 -9.53 0.80
C VAL A 272 11.74 -10.70 1.72
N ILE A 273 12.00 -10.44 3.00
CA ILE A 273 12.33 -11.50 3.97
C ILE A 273 11.24 -12.55 4.08
N LEU A 274 9.98 -12.13 4.21
CA LEU A 274 8.84 -13.06 4.30
C LEU A 274 8.80 -13.98 3.07
N THR A 275 9.00 -13.42 1.88
CA THR A 275 9.06 -14.21 0.62
C THR A 275 10.27 -15.14 0.57
N LEU A 276 11.44 -14.66 1.00
CA LEU A 276 12.68 -15.45 0.99
C LEU A 276 12.63 -16.62 1.99
N THR A 277 11.93 -16.44 3.10
CA THR A 277 11.78 -17.44 4.18
C THR A 277 10.52 -18.30 4.05
N GLY A 278 9.57 -17.93 3.19
CA GLY A 278 8.28 -18.62 3.03
C GLY A 278 7.31 -18.38 4.18
N LEU A 279 7.45 -17.27 4.90
CA LEU A 279 6.57 -16.89 6.01
C LEU A 279 5.41 -16.00 5.55
N ASN A 280 4.32 -16.03 6.32
CA ASN A 280 3.17 -15.15 6.16
C ASN A 280 3.36 -13.83 6.92
N GLU A 281 2.58 -12.81 6.57
CA GLU A 281 2.66 -11.47 7.17
C GLU A 281 2.38 -11.43 8.69
N ASP A 282 1.60 -12.39 9.18
CA ASP A 282 1.25 -12.57 10.60
C ASP A 282 2.37 -13.19 11.46
N ALA A 283 3.52 -13.53 10.86
CA ALA A 283 4.63 -14.13 11.59
C ALA A 283 5.17 -13.18 12.67
N SER A 284 5.35 -13.70 13.88
CA SER A 284 5.95 -12.93 14.97
C SER A 284 7.42 -12.61 14.67
N PRO A 285 7.97 -11.52 15.22
CA PRO A 285 9.37 -11.16 14.94
C PRO A 285 10.38 -12.27 15.31
N ALA A 286 10.12 -13.00 16.40
CA ALA A 286 10.91 -14.16 16.80
C ALA A 286 10.85 -15.30 15.76
N GLN A 287 9.65 -15.60 15.23
CA GLN A 287 9.48 -16.60 14.17
C GLN A 287 10.24 -16.20 12.90
N ILE A 288 10.21 -14.91 12.54
CA ILE A 288 10.94 -14.40 11.39
C ILE A 288 12.45 -14.54 11.59
N ARG A 289 12.97 -14.19 12.77
CA ARG A 289 14.40 -14.33 13.10
C ARG A 289 14.89 -15.79 13.00
N ASP A 290 14.11 -16.73 13.53
CA ASP A 290 14.44 -18.15 13.50
C ASP A 290 14.39 -18.70 12.07
N ALA A 291 13.40 -18.25 11.28
CA ALA A 291 13.29 -18.61 9.88
C ALA A 291 14.44 -18.03 9.04
N ILE A 292 14.84 -16.77 9.24
CA ILE A 292 16.01 -16.18 8.57
C ILE A 292 17.27 -16.99 8.92
N THR A 293 17.47 -17.32 10.20
CA THR A 293 18.65 -18.07 10.65
C THR A 293 18.70 -19.45 9.98
N THR A 294 17.57 -20.15 9.95
CA THR A 294 17.44 -21.47 9.31
C THR A 294 17.70 -21.37 7.81
N TRP A 295 17.08 -20.40 7.13
CA TRP A 295 17.25 -20.15 5.71
C TRP A 295 18.70 -19.82 5.33
N LEU A 296 19.38 -18.97 6.09
CA LEU A 296 20.79 -18.63 5.85
C LEU A 296 21.72 -19.83 6.08
N ARG A 297 21.44 -20.66 7.08
CA ARG A 297 22.18 -21.89 7.34
C ARG A 297 22.00 -22.89 6.21
N ASP A 298 20.78 -23.07 5.73
CA ASP A 298 20.47 -23.92 4.58
C ASP A 298 21.14 -23.39 3.30
N ALA A 299 21.32 -22.07 3.18
CA ALA A 299 22.08 -21.46 2.10
C ALA A 299 23.62 -21.62 2.23
N GLY A 300 24.10 -22.30 3.28
CA GLY A 300 25.51 -22.61 3.51
C GLY A 300 26.32 -21.48 4.14
N LEU A 301 25.66 -20.54 4.84
CA LEU A 301 26.35 -19.41 5.47
C LEU A 301 26.84 -19.76 6.88
N GLU A 302 28.14 -19.72 7.11
CA GLU A 302 28.76 -20.03 8.43
C GLU A 302 28.32 -19.04 9.53
N ASP A 303 28.17 -17.77 9.17
CA ASP A 303 27.81 -16.65 10.07
C ASP A 303 26.29 -16.38 10.13
N ALA A 304 25.46 -17.39 9.87
CA ALA A 304 23.99 -17.25 9.71
C ALA A 304 23.31 -16.46 10.85
N GLU A 305 23.66 -16.73 12.10
CA GLU A 305 23.05 -16.05 13.26
C GLU A 305 23.38 -14.56 13.32
N ARG A 306 24.62 -14.18 12.99
CA ARG A 306 25.04 -12.78 12.99
C ARG A 306 24.32 -12.00 11.91
N VAL A 307 24.23 -12.58 10.71
CA VAL A 307 23.53 -11.98 9.57
C VAL A 307 22.02 -11.92 9.84
N ALA A 308 21.42 -12.97 10.43
CA ALA A 308 20.01 -12.98 10.79
C ALA A 308 19.65 -11.88 11.79
N ARG A 309 20.50 -11.64 12.81
CA ARG A 309 20.30 -10.52 13.75
C ARG A 309 20.30 -9.17 13.05
N LEU A 310 21.23 -8.94 12.12
CA LEU A 310 21.30 -7.69 11.36
C LEU A 310 20.07 -7.51 10.44
N LEU A 311 19.61 -8.57 9.79
CA LEU A 311 18.40 -8.52 8.95
C LEU A 311 17.13 -8.30 9.78
N ALA A 312 17.02 -8.90 10.96
CA ALA A 312 15.85 -8.75 11.83
C ALA A 312 15.62 -7.30 12.29
N VAL A 313 16.67 -6.49 12.37
CA VAL A 313 16.58 -5.04 12.64
C VAL A 313 15.75 -4.31 11.56
N THR A 314 15.82 -4.75 10.30
CA THR A 314 15.04 -4.14 9.21
C THR A 314 13.53 -4.39 9.31
N ILE A 315 13.12 -5.28 10.22
CA ILE A 315 11.74 -5.71 10.45
C ILE A 315 11.13 -4.99 11.68
N GLY A 316 11.93 -4.17 12.38
CA GLY A 316 11.45 -3.35 13.50
C GLY A 316 11.60 -3.96 14.88
N GLU A 317 12.37 -5.05 15.05
CA GLU A 317 12.53 -5.71 16.37
C GLU A 317 13.25 -4.87 17.44
N ALA A 318 14.05 -3.88 17.07
CA ALA A 318 14.83 -3.09 18.02
C ALA A 318 15.03 -1.62 17.62
N GLY A 319 14.31 -1.14 16.60
CA GLY A 319 14.67 0.11 15.91
C GLY A 319 16.02 -0.01 15.18
N THR A 320 16.28 0.89 14.23
CA THR A 320 17.59 0.94 13.52
C THR A 320 18.64 1.76 14.28
N GLU A 321 18.30 2.29 15.46
CA GLU A 321 19.18 3.15 16.25
C GLU A 321 20.37 2.35 16.81
N GLY A 322 21.58 2.74 16.42
CA GLY A 322 22.83 2.14 16.91
C GLY A 322 23.37 0.95 16.08
N VAL A 323 22.71 0.55 14.99
CA VAL A 323 23.24 -0.49 14.09
C VAL A 323 24.11 0.14 13.00
N ASP A 324 25.31 -0.42 12.83
CA ASP A 324 26.22 -0.02 11.76
C ASP A 324 25.59 -0.33 10.40
N ARG A 325 25.37 0.73 9.63
CA ARG A 325 24.76 0.69 8.31
C ARG A 325 25.56 -0.15 7.31
N ASP A 326 26.88 -0.12 7.40
CA ASP A 326 27.73 -0.88 6.49
C ASP A 326 27.61 -2.39 6.77
N LEU A 327 27.53 -2.77 8.05
CA LEU A 327 27.27 -4.16 8.43
C LEU A 327 25.90 -4.64 7.96
N LEU A 328 24.89 -3.77 8.03
CA LEU A 328 23.55 -4.07 7.53
C LEU A 328 23.55 -4.31 6.01
N PHE A 329 24.25 -3.46 5.27
CA PHE A 329 24.36 -3.56 3.82
C PHE A 329 25.10 -4.82 3.39
N VAL A 330 26.18 -5.16 4.09
CA VAL A 330 26.89 -6.43 3.90
C VAL A 330 26.00 -7.62 4.22
N ALA A 331 25.20 -7.57 5.28
CA ALA A 331 24.28 -8.64 5.66
C ALA A 331 23.23 -8.91 4.56
N TRP A 332 22.59 -7.86 4.04
CA TRP A 332 21.64 -7.96 2.93
C TRP A 332 22.25 -8.53 1.67
N ARG A 333 23.41 -8.00 1.27
CA ARG A 333 24.15 -8.50 0.13
C ARG A 333 24.47 -9.99 0.28
N THR A 334 25.01 -10.38 1.43
CA THR A 334 25.40 -11.77 1.73
C THR A 334 24.19 -12.71 1.64
N ALA A 335 23.04 -12.29 2.18
CA ALA A 335 21.81 -13.08 2.15
C ALA A 335 21.26 -13.26 0.73
N MET A 336 21.26 -12.19 -0.07
CA MET A 336 20.84 -12.26 -1.48
C MET A 336 21.78 -13.12 -2.32
N GLU A 337 23.10 -12.97 -2.14
CA GLU A 337 24.10 -13.78 -2.84
C GLU A 337 24.00 -15.27 -2.45
N ALA A 338 23.81 -15.59 -1.16
CA ALA A 338 23.64 -16.96 -0.69
C ALA A 338 22.39 -17.62 -1.31
N THR A 339 21.31 -16.86 -1.46
CA THR A 339 20.09 -17.32 -2.15
C THR A 339 20.33 -17.55 -3.63
N ALA A 340 20.96 -16.58 -4.28
CA ALA A 340 21.22 -16.58 -5.72
C ALA A 340 22.18 -17.69 -6.17
N ARG A 341 22.99 -18.25 -5.25
CA ARG A 341 23.81 -19.45 -5.51
C ARG A 341 22.98 -20.72 -5.69
N ARG A 342 21.80 -20.81 -5.07
CA ARG A 342 20.93 -21.99 -5.12
C ARG A 342 19.93 -21.92 -6.27
N ARG A 343 19.37 -20.73 -6.50
CA ARG A 343 18.37 -20.45 -7.55
C ARG A 343 18.42 -18.97 -7.92
N PRO A 344 18.09 -18.56 -9.16
CA PRO A 344 18.04 -17.15 -9.53
C PRO A 344 17.09 -16.35 -8.63
N LEU A 345 17.47 -15.13 -8.27
CA LEU A 345 16.70 -14.25 -7.40
C LEU A 345 16.28 -13.00 -8.17
N VAL A 346 14.98 -12.73 -8.24
CA VAL A 346 14.41 -11.50 -8.79
C VAL A 346 13.76 -10.70 -7.67
N ILE A 347 14.17 -9.44 -7.52
CA ILE A 347 13.58 -8.52 -6.53
C ILE A 347 12.95 -7.35 -7.29
N VAL A 348 11.65 -7.14 -7.09
CA VAL A 348 10.91 -6.01 -7.66
C VAL A 348 10.71 -4.96 -6.58
N PHE A 349 11.23 -3.75 -6.80
CA PHE A 349 10.95 -2.58 -5.97
C PHE A 349 9.85 -1.76 -6.62
N GLU A 350 8.68 -1.73 -6.00
CA GLU A 350 7.53 -0.91 -6.42
C GLU A 350 7.64 0.47 -5.79
N ASP A 351 7.37 1.50 -6.60
CA ASP A 351 7.32 2.90 -6.17
C ASP A 351 8.58 3.41 -5.43
N LEU A 352 9.77 3.03 -5.92
CA LEU A 352 11.05 3.30 -5.26
C LEU A 352 11.33 4.80 -4.99
N HIS A 353 10.70 5.70 -5.74
CA HIS A 353 10.76 7.15 -5.49
C HIS A 353 10.29 7.56 -4.07
N TRP A 354 9.41 6.79 -3.43
CA TRP A 354 8.97 7.02 -2.04
C TRP A 354 9.96 6.50 -0.98
N SER A 355 10.98 5.72 -1.37
CA SER A 355 11.92 5.13 -0.43
C SER A 355 12.78 6.16 0.31
N SER A 356 13.36 5.74 1.43
CA SER A 356 14.41 6.50 2.13
C SER A 356 15.72 6.51 1.33
N ASP A 357 16.55 7.53 1.52
CA ASP A 357 17.89 7.56 0.94
C ASP A 357 18.75 6.37 1.36
N SER A 358 18.53 5.86 2.58
CA SER A 358 19.27 4.70 3.05
C SER A 358 18.90 3.41 2.33
N LEU A 359 17.62 3.22 1.96
CA LEU A 359 17.20 2.09 1.14
C LEU A 359 17.74 2.21 -0.29
N LEU A 360 17.77 3.41 -0.86
CA LEU A 360 18.41 3.64 -2.16
C LEU A 360 19.88 3.21 -2.13
N ASP A 361 20.64 3.70 -1.15
CA ASP A 361 22.05 3.34 -1.01
C ASP A 361 22.25 1.84 -0.75
N LEU A 362 21.31 1.16 -0.09
CA LEU A 362 21.33 -0.30 0.07
C LEU A 362 21.21 -0.99 -1.30
N VAL A 363 20.21 -0.61 -2.09
CA VAL A 363 20.00 -1.14 -3.45
C VAL A 363 21.27 -0.93 -4.27
N GLU A 364 21.84 0.27 -4.21
CA GLU A 364 23.08 0.60 -4.91
C GLU A 364 24.30 -0.21 -4.43
N PHE A 365 24.40 -0.44 -3.12
CA PHE A 365 25.50 -1.21 -2.52
C PHE A 365 25.47 -2.67 -2.94
N VAL A 366 24.28 -3.31 -2.93
CA VAL A 366 24.13 -4.72 -3.30
C VAL A 366 24.47 -4.94 -4.78
N MET A 367 24.30 -3.92 -5.63
CA MET A 367 24.60 -3.98 -7.07
C MET A 367 26.09 -3.86 -7.42
N GLN A 368 26.98 -3.66 -6.45
CA GLN A 368 28.41 -3.58 -6.76
C GLN A 368 28.95 -4.94 -7.28
N PRO A 369 29.59 -4.97 -8.47
CA PRO A 369 30.03 -6.21 -9.13
C PRO A 369 31.19 -6.84 -8.38
N ARG A 370 30.90 -7.76 -7.45
CA ARG A 370 31.92 -8.57 -6.77
C ARG A 370 31.50 -10.03 -6.52
N GLY A 371 30.37 -10.50 -7.05
CA GLY A 371 29.85 -11.85 -6.79
C GLY A 371 29.39 -12.61 -8.04
N GLU A 372 29.53 -13.93 -8.03
CA GLU A 372 28.90 -14.88 -8.95
C GLU A 372 27.47 -15.21 -8.48
N ALA A 373 26.56 -14.24 -8.58
CA ALA A 373 25.19 -14.34 -8.10
C ALA A 373 24.20 -13.87 -9.17
N ALA A 374 23.26 -14.76 -9.53
CA ALA A 374 22.16 -14.45 -10.45
C ALA A 374 21.05 -13.65 -9.74
N VAL A 375 21.32 -12.38 -9.46
CA VAL A 375 20.36 -11.43 -8.83
C VAL A 375 19.91 -10.39 -9.85
N LEU A 376 18.61 -10.35 -10.15
CA LEU A 376 18.00 -9.31 -10.97
C LEU A 376 17.15 -8.40 -10.07
N MET A 377 17.50 -7.12 -10.01
CA MET A 377 16.65 -6.12 -9.37
C MET A 377 15.88 -5.34 -10.42
N ILE A 378 14.57 -5.18 -10.23
CA ILE A 378 13.72 -4.34 -11.07
C ILE A 378 13.18 -3.21 -10.19
N ALA A 379 13.58 -1.97 -10.49
CA ALA A 379 13.15 -0.79 -9.77
C ALA A 379 12.09 -0.04 -10.58
N LEU A 380 10.87 0.04 -10.07
CA LEU A 380 9.80 0.86 -10.63
C LEU A 380 9.78 2.21 -9.91
N ALA A 381 9.96 3.28 -10.66
CA ALA A 381 10.02 4.62 -10.10
C ALA A 381 9.33 5.65 -11.01
N ARG A 382 9.12 6.82 -10.44
CA ARG A 382 8.70 8.02 -11.17
C ARG A 382 9.90 8.96 -11.36
N PRO A 383 9.83 9.94 -12.29
CA PRO A 383 10.94 10.85 -12.59
C PRO A 383 11.55 11.57 -11.37
N GLU A 384 10.76 11.79 -10.32
CA GLU A 384 11.14 12.39 -9.04
C GLU A 384 12.33 11.66 -8.37
N LEU A 385 12.52 10.37 -8.68
CA LEU A 385 13.71 9.63 -8.23
C LEU A 385 15.00 10.25 -8.81
N LEU A 386 15.00 10.66 -10.08
CA LEU A 386 16.17 11.24 -10.73
C LEU A 386 16.41 12.68 -10.30
N ASP A 387 15.36 13.42 -9.95
CA ASP A 387 15.50 14.75 -9.34
C ASP A 387 16.24 14.66 -8.00
N ARG A 388 15.91 13.62 -7.20
CA ARG A 388 16.55 13.36 -5.91
C ARG A 388 17.92 12.69 -6.03
N ARG A 389 18.08 11.77 -6.98
CA ARG A 389 19.33 11.03 -7.25
C ARG A 389 19.69 11.10 -8.75
N PRO A 390 20.31 12.20 -9.21
CA PRO A 390 20.68 12.36 -10.61
C PRO A 390 21.64 11.29 -11.14
N ASN A 391 22.46 10.73 -10.25
CA ASN A 391 23.44 9.69 -10.56
C ASN A 391 22.90 8.26 -10.40
N TRP A 392 21.58 8.08 -10.25
CA TRP A 392 20.98 6.75 -10.05
C TRP A 392 21.36 5.79 -11.19
N GLY A 393 22.11 4.74 -10.84
CA GLY A 393 22.63 3.77 -11.81
C GLY A 393 23.80 4.26 -12.68
N GLY A 394 24.14 5.55 -12.62
CA GLY A 394 25.23 6.16 -13.37
C GLY A 394 26.59 5.56 -13.00
N GLY A 395 27.38 5.21 -14.02
CA GLY A 395 28.75 4.71 -13.84
C GLY A 395 28.86 3.25 -13.37
N ARG A 396 27.75 2.48 -13.35
CA ARG A 396 27.74 1.07 -12.94
C ARG A 396 27.74 0.11 -14.14
N LEU A 397 28.43 -1.01 -13.96
CA LEU A 397 28.34 -2.16 -14.86
C LEU A 397 26.98 -2.87 -14.60
N ASN A 398 26.32 -3.34 -15.66
CA ASN A 398 25.05 -4.10 -15.59
C ASN A 398 23.82 -3.34 -15.07
N HIS A 399 23.74 -2.03 -15.33
CA HIS A 399 22.52 -1.23 -15.14
C HIS A 399 21.84 -0.94 -16.49
N LEU A 400 20.51 -1.05 -16.52
CA LEU A 400 19.67 -0.63 -17.63
C LEU A 400 18.61 0.34 -17.10
N ALA A 401 18.47 1.51 -17.74
CA ALA A 401 17.37 2.42 -17.52
C ALA A 401 16.40 2.37 -18.70
N ILE A 402 15.11 2.17 -18.42
CA ILE A 402 14.01 2.23 -19.37
C ILE A 402 13.12 3.39 -18.96
N ALA A 403 13.02 4.40 -19.83
CA ALA A 403 12.06 5.49 -19.67
C ALA A 403 10.80 5.15 -20.48
N LEU A 404 9.67 4.91 -19.81
CA LEU A 404 8.44 4.64 -20.54
C LEU A 404 7.76 5.95 -20.91
N GLU A 405 7.62 6.17 -22.22
CA GLU A 405 6.79 7.25 -22.77
C GLU A 405 5.31 6.84 -22.80
N PRO A 406 4.35 7.78 -22.92
CA PRO A 406 2.95 7.45 -23.19
C PRO A 406 2.81 6.51 -24.39
N LEU A 407 1.81 5.63 -24.37
CA LEU A 407 1.57 4.71 -25.47
C LEU A 407 1.18 5.49 -26.74
N PRO A 408 1.64 5.04 -27.93
CA PRO A 408 1.20 5.63 -29.19
C PRO A 408 -0.31 5.42 -29.39
N ASN A 409 -0.95 6.30 -30.17
CA ASN A 409 -2.40 6.26 -30.40
C ASN A 409 -2.90 4.91 -30.94
N GLU A 410 -2.10 4.23 -31.77
CA GLU A 410 -2.42 2.89 -32.28
C GLU A 410 -2.49 1.87 -31.12
N ALA A 411 -1.50 1.85 -30.25
CA ALA A 411 -1.46 0.96 -29.08
C ALA A 411 -2.57 1.26 -28.05
N ILE A 412 -2.91 2.53 -27.85
CA ILE A 412 -4.07 2.91 -27.02
C ILE A 412 -5.37 2.45 -27.64
N SER A 413 -5.55 2.64 -28.95
CA SER A 413 -6.75 2.19 -29.66
C SER A 413 -6.91 0.68 -29.54
N ASP A 414 -5.83 -0.07 -29.73
CA ASP A 414 -5.79 -1.52 -29.55
C ASP A 414 -6.15 -1.90 -28.10
N LEU A 415 -5.58 -1.23 -27.10
CA LEU A 415 -5.93 -1.47 -25.69
C LEU A 415 -7.42 -1.22 -25.40
N ILE A 416 -7.99 -0.14 -25.93
CA ILE A 416 -9.40 0.21 -25.76
C ILE A 416 -10.31 -0.84 -26.41
N ARG A 417 -9.97 -1.34 -27.60
CA ARG A 417 -10.75 -2.41 -28.25
C ARG A 417 -10.76 -3.69 -27.42
N HIS A 418 -9.63 -4.06 -26.81
CA HIS A 418 -9.55 -5.20 -25.90
C HIS A 418 -10.38 -5.00 -24.62
N LEU A 419 -10.58 -3.76 -24.17
CA LEU A 419 -11.36 -3.43 -22.99
C LEU A 419 -12.87 -3.41 -23.24
N LEU A 420 -13.30 -2.95 -24.43
CA LEU A 420 -14.71 -2.81 -24.78
C LEU A 420 -15.36 -4.13 -25.21
N ASP A 421 -14.58 -5.10 -25.72
CA ASP A 421 -15.09 -6.33 -26.34
C ASP A 421 -16.08 -6.07 -27.50
N THR A 422 -16.06 -4.84 -28.04
CA THR A 422 -16.86 -4.34 -29.16
C THR A 422 -16.02 -3.39 -30.00
N ASP A 423 -16.34 -3.29 -31.30
CA ASP A 423 -15.66 -2.39 -32.22
C ASP A 423 -16.52 -1.13 -32.42
N GLU A 424 -16.40 -0.17 -31.50
CA GLU A 424 -17.04 1.15 -31.57
C GLU A 424 -16.01 2.23 -31.92
N PRO A 425 -15.83 2.58 -33.21
CA PRO A 425 -14.71 3.42 -33.65
C PRO A 425 -14.76 4.85 -33.09
N GLU A 426 -15.96 5.42 -32.92
CA GLU A 426 -16.12 6.77 -32.37
C GLU A 426 -15.74 6.83 -30.88
N LEU A 427 -16.13 5.80 -30.11
CA LEU A 427 -15.79 5.69 -28.70
C LEU A 427 -14.29 5.46 -28.51
N VAL A 428 -13.68 4.58 -29.32
CA VAL A 428 -12.24 4.32 -29.32
C VAL A 428 -11.47 5.62 -29.58
N LYS A 429 -11.88 6.39 -30.59
CA LYS A 429 -11.24 7.68 -30.93
C LYS A 429 -11.37 8.69 -29.79
N LEU A 430 -12.57 8.85 -29.24
CA LEU A 430 -12.85 9.79 -28.15
C LEU A 430 -12.05 9.46 -26.87
N VAL A 431 -12.00 8.18 -26.49
CA VAL A 431 -11.23 7.72 -25.33
C VAL A 431 -9.73 7.85 -25.59
N SER A 432 -9.26 7.53 -26.79
CA SER A 432 -7.84 7.67 -27.16
C SER A 432 -7.39 9.13 -27.05
N GLU A 433 -8.15 10.08 -27.61
CA GLU A 433 -7.85 11.51 -27.56
C GLU A 433 -7.82 12.04 -26.12
N ARG A 434 -8.79 11.64 -25.28
CA ARG A 434 -8.84 12.07 -23.87
C ARG A 434 -7.76 11.42 -23.00
N SER A 435 -7.25 10.24 -23.39
CA SER A 435 -6.28 9.50 -22.59
C SER A 435 -4.84 9.96 -22.72
N GLU A 436 -4.53 10.77 -23.74
CA GLU A 436 -3.17 11.30 -23.98
C GLU A 436 -2.07 10.22 -23.88
N GLY A 437 -2.36 8.99 -24.33
CA GLY A 437 -1.39 7.90 -24.28
C GLY A 437 -1.27 7.19 -22.92
N ASN A 438 -2.08 7.52 -21.92
CA ASN A 438 -2.04 6.91 -20.58
C ASN A 438 -2.96 5.68 -20.48
N PRO A 439 -2.42 4.45 -20.37
CA PRO A 439 -3.21 3.22 -20.28
C PRO A 439 -4.20 3.18 -19.12
N PHE A 440 -3.81 3.72 -17.96
CA PHE A 440 -4.67 3.75 -16.78
C PHE A 440 -5.88 4.66 -17.01
N TYR A 441 -5.65 5.84 -17.56
CA TYR A 441 -6.74 6.78 -17.83
C TYR A 441 -7.68 6.26 -18.92
N ALA A 442 -7.13 5.67 -20.00
CA ALA A 442 -7.94 4.98 -21.01
C ALA A 442 -8.82 3.89 -20.38
N SER A 443 -8.26 3.08 -19.47
CA SER A 443 -9.00 2.02 -18.77
C SER A 443 -10.12 2.56 -17.88
N GLU A 444 -9.87 3.65 -17.13
CA GLU A 444 -10.88 4.27 -16.27
C GLU A 444 -11.98 4.96 -17.10
N LEU A 445 -11.65 5.57 -18.24
CA LEU A 445 -12.67 6.14 -19.16
C LEU A 445 -13.58 5.05 -19.74
N VAL A 446 -13.02 3.93 -20.19
CA VAL A 446 -13.82 2.79 -20.68
C VAL A 446 -14.69 2.23 -19.57
N ARG A 447 -14.15 2.07 -18.36
CA ARG A 447 -14.93 1.60 -17.20
C ARG A 447 -16.09 2.56 -16.89
N SER A 448 -15.81 3.86 -16.84
CA SER A 448 -16.83 4.90 -16.60
C SER A 448 -17.94 4.83 -17.66
N TYR A 449 -17.58 4.64 -18.92
CA TYR A 449 -18.55 4.46 -20.01
C TYR A 449 -19.41 3.19 -19.82
N LEU A 450 -18.81 2.05 -19.47
CA LEU A 450 -19.54 0.80 -19.23
C LEU A 450 -20.47 0.89 -18.00
N GLU A 451 -20.11 1.69 -16.99
CA GLU A 451 -20.89 1.87 -15.77
C GLU A 451 -22.02 2.90 -15.91
N HIS A 452 -21.83 3.97 -16.68
CA HIS A 452 -22.74 5.11 -16.75
C HIS A 452 -23.42 5.33 -18.12
N GLY A 453 -22.98 4.62 -19.16
CA GLY A 453 -23.49 4.77 -20.53
C GLY A 453 -23.13 6.10 -21.18
N SER A 454 -22.28 6.92 -20.56
CA SER A 454 -21.79 8.19 -21.10
C SER A 454 -20.40 8.54 -20.56
N LEU A 455 -19.61 9.26 -21.37
CA LEU A 455 -18.33 9.84 -20.97
C LEU A 455 -18.60 11.29 -20.54
N ALA A 456 -18.51 11.58 -19.23
CA ALA A 456 -18.62 12.95 -18.70
C ALA A 456 -17.51 13.87 -19.23
#